data_AF-A0A7Y2CW06-F1
#
_entry.id   AF-A0A7Y2CW06-F1
#
_cell.length_a   1.000
_cell.length_b   1.000
_cell.length_c   1.000
_cell.angle_alpha   90.00
_cell.angle_beta   90.00
_cell.angle_gamma   90.00
#
_symmetry.space_group_name_H-M   'P 1'
#
loop_
_entity.id
_entity.type
_entity.pdbx_description
1 polymer ?
#
loop_
_entity_poly.entity_id
_entity_poly.type
_entity_poly.pdbx_seq_one_letter_code
_entity_poly.pdbx_strand_id
1 'polypeptide(L)' 'MTSPLVPPEDMLCFDVYGLQQSLGRLYAQLLEPLKVTYPQYLVLVLLWEGEPLSVGQIGTRLGLDSSTLTPLLKRMQQ' A
#
# COMPACT_ATOMS: atom_id res chain seq x y z
N MET A 1 15.40 10.39 -35.23
CA MET A 1 13.99 10.61 -34.84
C MET A 1 13.94 10.75 -33.32
N THR A 2 14.27 11.93 -32.81
CA THR A 2 14.17 12.23 -31.37
C THR A 2 12.74 12.65 -31.08
N SER A 3 11.95 11.73 -30.51
CA SER A 3 10.62 12.06 -29.98
C SER A 3 10.78 13.15 -28.91
N PRO A 4 9.90 14.17 -28.84
CA PRO A 4 9.96 15.13 -27.74
C PRO A 4 9.68 14.39 -26.44
N LEU A 5 10.59 14.48 -25.48
CA LEU A 5 10.41 13.96 -24.14
C LEU A 5 9.31 14.81 -23.47
N VAL A 6 8.23 14.17 -23.04
CA VAL A 6 7.21 14.82 -22.20
C VAL A 6 7.86 15.25 -20.88
N PRO A 7 7.67 16.50 -20.41
CA PRO A 7 8.18 16.92 -19.11
C PRO A 7 7.64 16.03 -17.98
N PRO A 8 8.43 15.68 -16.95
CA PRO A 8 7.97 14.85 -15.84
C PRO A 8 6.71 15.37 -15.13
N GLU A 9 6.55 16.68 -15.03
CA GLU A 9 5.37 17.35 -14.46
C GLU A 9 4.08 17.15 -15.26
N ASP A 10 4.17 16.78 -16.55
CA ASP A 10 3.03 16.46 -17.39
C ASP A 10 2.75 14.94 -17.43
N MET A 11 3.58 14.14 -16.77
CA MET A 11 3.45 12.68 -16.72
C MET A 11 2.61 12.22 -15.52
N LEU A 12 1.43 11.66 -15.77
CA LEU A 12 0.55 11.10 -14.74
C LEU A 12 1.25 10.12 -13.77
N CYS A 13 2.26 9.35 -14.23
CA CYS A 13 2.98 8.42 -13.37
C CYS A 13 3.78 9.14 -12.26
N PHE A 14 4.30 10.34 -12.52
CA PHE A 14 4.98 11.16 -11.51
C PHE A 14 3.98 11.70 -10.48
N ASP A 15 2.80 12.16 -10.93
CA ASP A 15 1.72 12.60 -10.04
C ASP A 15 1.24 11.47 -9.13
N VAL A 16 0.96 10.29 -9.70
CA VAL A 16 0.51 9.12 -8.95
C VAL A 16 1.58 8.65 -7.95
N TYR A 17 2.85 8.66 -8.34
CA TYR A 17 3.95 8.34 -7.44
C TYR A 17 4.06 9.34 -6.27
N GLY A 18 3.98 10.64 -6.57
CA GLY A 18 3.99 11.71 -5.57
C GLY A 18 2.81 11.61 -4.61
N LEU A 19 1.61 11.29 -5.12
CA LEU A 19 0.41 11.03 -4.33
C LEU A 19 0.61 9.83 -3.40
N GLN A 20 1.11 8.70 -3.91
CA GLN A 20 1.34 7.50 -3.10
C GLN A 20 2.32 7.77 -1.95
N GLN A 21 3.40 8.51 -2.20
CA GLN A 21 4.35 8.90 -1.15
C GLN A 21 3.72 9.86 -0.13
N SER A 22 2.85 10.76 -0.57
CA SER A 22 2.14 11.71 0.30
C SER A 22 1.13 11.00 1.20
N LEU A 23 0.38 10.04 0.65
CA LEU A 23 -0.51 9.17 1.42
C LEU A 23 0.27 8.35 2.45
N GLY A 24 1.42 7.78 2.07
CA GLY A 24 2.28 7.04 2.99
C GLY A 24 2.70 7.88 4.20
N ARG A 25 3.12 9.13 3.99
CA ARG A 25 3.48 10.05 5.10
C ARG A 25 2.29 10.45 5.95
N LEU A 26 1.15 10.76 5.33
CA LEU A 26 -0.07 11.13 6.04
C LEU A 26 -0.53 10.00 6.96
N TYR A 27 -0.65 8.78 6.43
CA TYR A 27 -1.09 7.63 7.21
C TYR A 27 -0.04 7.21 8.24
N ALA A 28 1.26 7.35 7.98
CA ALA A 28 2.29 7.10 8.99
C ALA A 28 2.09 7.98 10.23
N GLN A 29 1.73 9.26 10.06
CA GLN A 29 1.46 10.16 11.19
C GLN A 29 0.15 9.80 11.89
N LEU A 30 -0.92 9.50 11.14
CA LEU A 30 -2.22 9.16 11.71
C LEU A 30 -2.21 7.84 12.49
N LEU A 31 -1.38 6.88 12.06
CA LEU A 31 -1.34 5.53 12.61
C LEU A 31 -0.24 5.36 13.68
N GLU A 32 0.58 6.38 13.93
CA GLU A 32 1.65 6.36 14.93
C GLU A 32 1.16 5.92 16.32
N PRO A 33 0.01 6.44 16.85
CA PRO A 33 -0.51 6.01 18.15
C PRO A 33 -0.91 4.52 18.20
N LEU A 34 -1.29 3.95 17.05
CA LEU A 34 -1.70 2.56 16.91
C LEU A 34 -0.52 1.62 16.65
N LYS A 35 0.69 2.17 16.41
CA LYS A 35 1.91 1.42 16.07
C LYS A 35 1.73 0.48 14.87
N VAL A 36 0.89 0.87 13.91
CA VAL A 36 0.69 0.13 12.66
C VAL A 36 1.18 0.95 11.47
N THR A 37 1.78 0.27 10.50
CA THR A 37 2.18 0.88 9.23
C THR A 37 0.99 0.98 8.28
N TYR A 38 1.10 1.81 7.23
CA TYR A 38 0.04 1.96 6.24
C TYR A 38 -0.37 0.62 5.57
N PRO A 39 0.56 -0.26 5.14
CA PRO A 39 0.19 -1.60 4.65
C PRO A 39 -0.52 -2.48 5.69
N GLN A 40 -0.12 -2.42 6.96
CA GLN A 40 -0.79 -3.17 8.03
C GLN A 40 -2.21 -2.66 8.26
N TYR A 41 -2.42 -1.34 8.21
CA TYR A 41 -3.74 -0.74 8.28
C TYR A 41 -4.65 -1.21 7.13
N LEU A 42 -4.16 -1.26 5.89
CA LEU A 42 -4.95 -1.77 4.77
C LEU A 42 -5.37 -3.23 4.94
N VAL A 43 -4.50 -4.07 5.51
CA VAL A 43 -4.86 -5.44 5.89
C VAL A 43 -5.99 -5.45 6.93
N LEU A 44 -5.91 -4.60 7.96
CA LEU A 44 -6.96 -4.51 8.99
C LEU A 44 -8.30 -4.04 8.41
N VAL A 45 -8.30 -3.06 7.49
CA VAL A 45 -9.51 -2.60 6.80
C VAL A 45 -10.16 -3.75 6.02
N LEU A 46 -9.37 -4.56 5.32
CA LEU A 46 -9.90 -5.72 4.58
C LEU A 46 -10.50 -6.79 5.49
N LEU A 47 -9.94 -6.97 6.69
CA LEU A 47 -10.41 -7.97 7.66
C LEU A 47 -11.59 -7.46 8.51
N TRP A 48 -11.85 -6.15 8.52
CA TRP A 48 -12.89 -5.54 9.37
C TRP A 48 -14.30 -6.02 9.03
N GLU A 49 -14.55 -6.47 7.80
CA GLU A 49 -15.86 -6.99 7.35
C GLU A 49 -16.23 -8.36 7.98
N GLY A 50 -15.33 -8.99 8.72
CA GLY A 50 -15.61 -10.19 9.52
C GLY A 50 -15.55 -11.52 8.76
N GLU A 51 -15.34 -11.49 7.44
CA GLU A 51 -15.06 -12.70 6.67
C GLU A 51 -13.57 -13.08 6.72
N PRO A 52 -13.24 -14.35 6.96
CA PRO A 52 -11.86 -14.80 6.90
C PRO A 52 -11.34 -14.69 5.47
N LEU A 53 -10.29 -13.90 5.27
CA LEU A 53 -9.57 -13.79 4.00
C LEU A 53 -8.29 -14.62 4.04
N SER A 54 -8.09 -15.44 3.01
CA SER A 54 -6.81 -16.09 2.74
C SER A 54 -5.73 -15.06 2.36
N VAL A 55 -4.46 -15.41 2.55
CA VAL A 55 -3.32 -14.56 2.15
C VAL A 55 -3.40 -14.19 0.67
N GLY A 56 -3.80 -15.11 -0.21
CA GLY A 56 -3.96 -14.85 -1.64
C GLY A 56 -5.07 -13.85 -1.95
N GLN A 57 -6.19 -13.88 -1.22
CA GLN A 57 -7.28 -12.91 -1.37
C GLN A 57 -6.84 -11.51 -0.94
N ILE A 58 -6.12 -11.41 0.19
CA ILE A 58 -5.56 -10.13 0.65
C ILE A 58 -4.55 -9.58 -0.37
N GLY A 59 -3.64 -10.43 -0.88
CA GLY A 59 -2.67 -10.04 -1.90
C GLY A 59 -3.32 -9.53 -3.18
N THR A 60 -4.38 -10.22 -3.65
CA THR A 60 -5.14 -9.81 -4.83
C THR A 60 -5.80 -8.44 -4.64
N ARG A 61 -6.41 -8.18 -3.48
CA ARG A 61 -7.08 -6.89 -3.20
C ARG A 61 -6.09 -5.74 -3.03
N LEU A 62 -4.90 -6.01 -2.48
CA LEU A 62 -3.87 -4.98 -2.25
C LEU A 62 -2.88 -4.82 -3.42
N GLY A 63 -2.95 -5.69 -4.44
CA GLY A 63 -1.95 -5.72 -5.51
C GLY A 63 -0.55 -6.12 -5.01
N LEU A 64 -0.49 -6.93 -3.95
CA LEU A 64 0.76 -7.40 -3.35
C LEU A 64 0.97 -8.87 -3.63
N ASP A 65 2.19 -9.22 -4.00
CA ASP A 65 2.61 -10.60 -4.12
C ASP A 65 2.77 -11.27 -2.74
N SER A 66 2.72 -12.60 -2.72
CA SER A 66 2.84 -13.39 -1.49
C SER A 66 4.19 -13.21 -0.79
N SER A 67 5.27 -12.90 -1.51
CA SER A 67 6.60 -12.71 -0.92
C SER A 67 6.70 -11.41 -0.13
N THR A 68 5.91 -10.40 -0.52
CA THR A 68 5.73 -9.15 0.22
C THR A 68 4.75 -9.31 1.39
N LEU A 69 3.62 -9.98 1.15
CA LEU A 69 2.53 -10.03 2.11
C LEU A 69 2.76 -11.03 3.27
N THR A 70 3.36 -12.18 3.01
CA THR A 70 3.62 -13.22 4.04
C THR A 70 4.44 -12.69 5.23
N PRO A 71 5.60 -12.03 5.04
CA PRO A 71 6.37 -11.49 6.17
C PRO A 71 5.64 -10.35 6.89
N LEU A 72 4.80 -9.57 6.19
CA LEU A 72 3.98 -8.53 6.80
C LEU A 72 2.97 -9.14 7.79
N LEU A 73 2.19 -10.13 7.34
CA LEU A 73 1.18 -10.79 8.16
C LEU A 73 1.80 -11.51 9.35
N LYS A 74 2.95 -12.18 9.17
CA LYS A 74 3.68 -12.81 10.28
C LYS A 74 4.05 -11.81 11.38
N ARG A 75 4.47 -10.59 11.03
CA ARG A 75 4.79 -9.53 12.00
C ARG A 75 3.56 -8.97 12.70
N MET A 76 2.39 -9.02 12.07
CA MET A 76 1.13 -8.56 12.67
C MET A 76 0.54 -9.57 13.67
N GLN A 77 0.89 -10.85 13.55
CA GLN A 77 0.45 -11.92 14.46
C GLN A 77 1.29 -12.02 15.75
N GLN A 78 2.43 -11.33 15.80
CA GLN A 78 3.36 -11.31 16.93
C GLN A 78 3.02 -10.17 17.88
#